data_AF-A0A5E5QU36-F1
#
_entry.id   AF-A0A5E5QU36-F1
#
_cell.length_a   1.000
_cell.length_b   1.000
_cell.length_c   1.000
_cell.angle_alpha   90.00
_cell.angle_beta   90.00
_cell.angle_gamma   90.00
#
_symmetry.space_group_name_H-M   'P 1'
#
loop_
_entity.id
_entity.type
_entity.pdbx_description
1 polymer ?
#
loop_
_entity_poly.entity_id
_entity_poly.type
_entity_poly.pdbx_seq_one_letter_code
_entity_poly.pdbx_strand_id
1 'polypeptide(L)'
;MSDPLVISALENGEPKLMAGQAEALLDKLDRLLRLRRLPAADKHLALMFWNHPEGEKNVAASHLNVPASLARLGEALRAAGYRVATSDESALIDTAQRLLGGYYRPQTLDALYRDGLAASLPLDAYLHWFEALPADLREEMRARWGDPRRHWALRDIDGQRRFVFPAARLGNLLLLPQPPRAGRPGEAYHDSAVPPDHLYLAVYQFVREGFGADALIHFGTHGTQEWLPGKDRGLAVGDYPLRTLGDLPVFYPYIRTTLARRSRRAGAGARSPSATRRRRSPRPGCTTNCATCTS
;
A
#
# COMPACT_ATOMS: atom_id res chain seq x y z
N MET A 1 -5.17 13.61 7.87
CA MET A 1 -6.25 13.14 8.76
C MET A 1 -5.85 11.74 9.17
N SER A 2 -5.69 11.48 10.46
CA SER A 2 -5.14 10.24 11.02
C SER A 2 -6.23 9.18 11.23
N ASP A 3 -5.83 7.91 11.19
CA ASP A 3 -6.71 6.79 11.53
C ASP A 3 -7.25 6.94 12.97
N PRO A 4 -8.56 6.78 13.20
CA PRO A 4 -9.12 6.94 14.54
C PRO A 4 -8.71 5.75 15.42
N LEU A 5 -7.93 6.03 16.47
CA LEU A 5 -7.52 5.06 17.47
C LEU A 5 -8.30 5.27 18.77
N VAL A 6 -8.85 4.20 19.33
CA VAL A 6 -9.54 4.25 20.63
C VAL A 6 -8.49 4.05 21.72
N ILE A 7 -8.23 5.11 22.51
CA ILE A 7 -7.17 5.13 23.53
C ILE A 7 -7.68 4.91 24.96
N SER A 8 -9.00 4.94 25.17
CA SER A 8 -9.61 4.75 26.48
C SER A 8 -10.95 4.04 26.36
N ALA A 9 -11.29 3.23 27.36
CA ALA A 9 -12.59 2.57 27.49
C ALA A 9 -13.15 2.81 28.90
N LEU A 10 -14.47 2.74 29.07
CA LEU A 10 -15.08 2.80 30.39
C LEU A 10 -14.95 1.43 31.09
N GLU A 11 -14.35 1.42 32.28
CA GLU A 11 -14.29 0.26 33.16
C GLU A 11 -14.94 0.67 34.48
N ASN A 12 -16.06 0.02 34.84
CA ASN A 12 -16.88 0.37 36.01
C ASN A 12 -17.33 1.85 36.06
N GLY A 13 -17.60 2.44 34.88
CA GLY A 13 -18.05 3.83 34.76
C GLY A 13 -16.91 4.86 34.69
N GLU A 14 -15.66 4.45 34.95
CA GLU A 14 -14.50 5.34 34.90
C GLU A 14 -13.69 5.14 33.61
N PRO A 15 -13.19 6.23 32.98
CA PRO A 15 -12.36 6.12 31.80
C PRO A 15 -10.98 5.54 32.17
N LYS A 16 -10.67 4.37 31.63
CA LYS A 16 -9.36 3.72 31.78
C LYS A 16 -8.58 3.78 30.47
N LEU A 17 -7.33 4.21 30.58
CA LEU A 17 -6.41 4.29 29.45
C LEU A 17 -6.03 2.88 28.98
N MET A 18 -6.06 2.69 27.66
CA MET A 18 -5.53 1.50 27.00
C MET A 18 -4.06 1.78 26.64
N ALA A 19 -3.12 1.42 27.52
CA ALA A 19 -1.70 1.81 27.39
C ALA A 19 -1.12 1.54 25.99
N GLY A 20 -1.25 0.32 25.46
CA GLY A 20 -0.73 -0.01 24.12
C GLY A 20 -1.35 0.81 22.99
N GLN A 21 -2.61 1.22 23.10
CA GLN A 21 -3.23 2.12 22.12
C GLN A 21 -2.69 3.55 22.26
N ALA A 22 -2.49 4.03 23.48
CA ALA A 22 -1.89 5.33 23.72
C ALA A 22 -0.45 5.39 23.16
N GLU A 23 0.34 4.34 23.38
CA GLU A 23 1.69 4.19 22.83
C GLU A 23 1.68 4.21 21.30
N ALA A 24 0.83 3.41 20.65
CA ALA A 24 0.74 3.41 19.19
C ALA A 24 0.30 4.75 18.60
N LEU A 25 -0.53 5.52 19.32
CA LEU A 25 -0.86 6.90 18.92
C LEU A 25 0.37 7.82 19.01
N LEU A 26 1.16 7.70 20.07
CA LEU A 26 2.37 8.49 20.28
C LEU A 26 3.45 8.13 19.25
N ASP A 27 3.69 6.85 18.98
CA ASP A 27 4.65 6.40 17.96
C ASP A 27 4.29 6.98 16.58
N LYS A 28 3.00 6.95 16.23
CA LYS A 28 2.51 7.53 14.98
C LYS A 28 2.66 9.04 14.94
N LEU A 29 2.44 9.72 16.07
CA LEU A 29 2.68 11.16 16.17
C LEU A 29 4.16 11.48 15.96
N ASP A 30 5.07 10.71 16.55
CA ASP A 30 6.50 10.88 16.40
C ASP A 30 6.96 10.68 14.96
N ARG A 31 6.41 9.66 14.26
CA ARG A 31 6.64 9.48 12.82
C ARG A 31 6.15 10.66 11.99
N LEU A 32 4.97 11.20 12.29
CA LEU A 32 4.44 12.37 11.59
C LEU A 32 5.27 13.64 11.85
N LEU A 33 5.74 13.83 13.08
CA LEU A 33 6.63 14.92 13.45
C LEU A 33 7.99 14.79 12.75
N ARG A 34 8.56 13.60 12.70
CA ARG A 34 9.77 13.29 11.94
C ARG A 34 9.57 13.61 10.46
N LEU A 35 8.50 13.10 9.84
CA LEU A 35 8.18 13.36 8.43
C LEU A 35 8.00 14.86 8.13
N ARG A 36 7.48 15.63 9.08
CA ARG A 36 7.37 17.09 8.97
C ARG A 36 8.73 17.80 9.07
N ARG A 37 9.64 17.31 9.91
CA ARG A 37 10.93 17.96 10.22
C ARG A 37 12.05 17.59 9.24
N LEU A 38 12.03 16.39 8.66
CA LEU A 38 13.05 15.95 7.73
C LEU A 38 13.12 16.86 6.50
N PRO A 39 14.32 17.22 6.01
CA PRO A 39 14.49 17.81 4.69
C PRO A 39 13.91 16.88 3.61
N ALA A 40 13.30 17.46 2.56
CA ALA A 40 12.68 16.67 1.49
C ALA A 40 13.65 15.66 0.85
N ALA A 41 14.92 16.06 0.69
CA ALA A 41 15.96 15.23 0.09
C ALA A 41 16.30 13.97 0.90
N ASP A 42 16.01 13.96 2.20
CA ASP A 42 16.36 12.88 3.12
C ASP A 42 15.16 11.98 3.47
N LYS A 43 13.96 12.31 2.97
CA LYS A 43 12.76 11.50 3.18
C LYS A 43 12.80 10.25 2.31
N HIS A 44 12.59 9.10 2.93
CA HIS A 44 12.39 7.81 2.25
C HIS A 44 10.89 7.55 2.08
N LEU A 45 10.45 7.34 0.84
CA LEU A 45 9.06 7.06 0.50
C LEU A 45 8.95 5.64 -0.04
N ALA A 46 8.00 4.87 0.45
CA ALA A 46 7.59 3.61 -0.18
C ALA A 46 6.29 3.84 -0.95
N LEU A 47 6.18 3.31 -2.15
CA LEU A 47 4.98 3.37 -2.98
C LEU A 47 4.60 1.95 -3.41
N MET A 48 3.46 1.49 -2.91
CA MET A 48 2.82 0.25 -3.30
C MET A 48 1.75 0.53 -4.35
N PHE A 49 1.94 0.06 -5.57
CA PHE A 49 0.92 0.20 -6.62
C PHE A 49 0.01 -1.01 -6.68
N TRP A 50 -1.28 -0.72 -6.88
CA TRP A 50 -2.31 -1.72 -7.11
C TRP A 50 -2.33 -2.15 -8.58
N ASN A 51 -2.62 -3.42 -8.84
CA ASN A 51 -2.80 -3.93 -10.19
C ASN A 51 -4.07 -4.77 -10.28
N HIS A 52 -5.14 -4.18 -10.83
CA HIS A 52 -6.41 -4.88 -11.01
C HIS A 52 -7.18 -4.35 -12.25
N PRO A 53 -7.73 -5.24 -13.10
CA PRO A 53 -7.78 -6.71 -12.98
C PRO A 53 -6.41 -7.38 -13.07
N GLU A 54 -6.28 -8.53 -12.41
CA GLU A 54 -5.00 -9.24 -12.27
C GLU A 54 -4.37 -9.57 -13.63
N GLY A 55 -3.04 -9.46 -13.70
CA GLY A 55 -2.28 -9.80 -14.90
C GLY A 55 -1.07 -8.90 -15.10
N GLU A 56 0.01 -9.46 -15.64
CA GLU A 56 1.28 -8.75 -15.81
C GLU A 56 1.21 -7.63 -16.86
N LYS A 57 0.36 -7.77 -17.87
CA LYS A 57 0.38 -6.90 -19.06
C LYS A 57 -0.37 -5.58 -18.88
N ASN A 58 -1.33 -5.52 -17.96
CA ASN A 58 -2.23 -4.38 -17.80
C ASN A 58 -1.99 -3.67 -16.47
N VAL A 59 -0.92 -2.86 -16.38
CA VAL A 59 -0.60 -2.08 -15.17
C VAL A 59 -1.58 -0.91 -15.04
N ALA A 60 -2.77 -1.20 -14.53
CA ALA A 60 -3.82 -0.22 -14.32
C ALA A 60 -4.50 -0.45 -12.97
N ALA A 61 -4.96 0.64 -12.36
CA ALA A 61 -5.68 0.60 -11.10
C ALA A 61 -6.91 1.51 -11.20
N SER A 62 -8.10 0.90 -11.33
CA SER A 62 -9.39 1.60 -11.25
C SER A 62 -9.47 2.89 -12.09
N HIS A 63 -9.10 2.83 -13.38
CA HIS A 63 -9.06 3.97 -14.33
C HIS A 63 -7.89 4.96 -14.15
N LEU A 64 -6.92 4.67 -13.28
CA LEU A 64 -5.63 5.36 -13.24
C LEU A 64 -4.65 4.68 -14.20
N ASN A 65 -4.05 5.47 -15.10
CA ASN A 65 -2.82 5.06 -15.78
C ASN A 65 -1.68 5.16 -14.75
N VAL A 66 -1.35 4.03 -14.13
CA VAL A 66 -0.37 3.95 -13.04
C VAL A 66 1.03 4.41 -13.53
N PRO A 67 1.58 3.89 -14.64
CA PRO A 67 2.86 4.35 -15.17
C PRO A 67 2.94 5.87 -15.46
N ALA A 68 1.97 6.42 -16.21
CA ALA A 68 1.97 7.85 -16.52
C ALA A 68 1.87 8.71 -15.25
N SER A 69 1.07 8.26 -14.28
CA SER A 69 0.90 8.98 -13.01
C SER A 69 2.14 8.89 -12.13
N LEU A 70 2.87 7.77 -12.15
CA LEU A 70 4.15 7.59 -11.48
C LEU A 70 5.24 8.49 -12.08
N ALA A 71 5.30 8.61 -13.41
CA ALA A 71 6.24 9.52 -14.08
C ALA A 71 6.05 10.97 -13.59
N ARG A 72 4.80 11.46 -13.64
CA ARG A 72 4.43 12.81 -13.19
C ARG A 72 4.64 13.01 -11.69
N LEU A 73 4.36 12.00 -10.88
CA LEU A 73 4.62 12.04 -9.44
C LEU A 73 6.12 12.15 -9.17
N GLY A 74 6.95 11.37 -9.86
CA GLY A 74 8.41 11.44 -9.75
C GLY A 74 8.94 12.83 -10.09
N GLU A 75 8.47 13.43 -11.18
CA GLU A 75 8.81 14.81 -11.57
C GLU A 75 8.41 15.83 -10.49
N ALA A 76 7.19 15.72 -9.97
CA ALA A 76 6.69 16.60 -8.91
C ALA A 76 7.47 16.45 -7.59
N LEU A 77 7.80 15.21 -7.20
CA LEU A 77 8.62 14.95 -6.03
C LEU A 77 10.03 15.53 -6.18
N ARG A 78 10.66 15.32 -7.34
CA ARG A 78 11.99 15.90 -7.63
C ARG A 78 11.94 17.43 -7.60
N ALA A 79 10.93 18.05 -8.20
CA ALA A 79 10.74 19.51 -8.16
C ALA A 79 10.51 20.04 -6.73
N ALA A 80 9.88 19.24 -5.87
CA ALA A 80 9.70 19.54 -4.44
C ALA A 80 10.95 19.26 -3.59
N GLY A 81 12.08 18.90 -4.20
CA GLY A 81 13.37 18.70 -3.51
C GLY A 81 13.58 17.29 -2.94
N TYR A 82 12.72 16.32 -3.27
CA TYR A 82 12.95 14.93 -2.90
C TYR A 82 14.02 14.30 -3.79
N ARG A 83 14.85 13.40 -3.21
CA ARG A 83 15.85 12.64 -3.95
C ARG A 83 15.21 11.44 -4.66
N VAL A 84 14.46 11.71 -5.73
CA VAL A 84 13.75 10.69 -6.52
C VAL A 84 14.26 10.67 -7.95
N ALA A 85 14.59 9.49 -8.45
CA ALA A 85 14.91 9.29 -9.85
C ALA A 85 13.63 9.34 -10.69
N THR A 86 13.67 10.07 -11.80
CA THR A 86 12.55 10.17 -12.75
C THR A 86 12.80 9.27 -13.94
N SER A 87 11.77 8.57 -14.39
CA SER A 87 11.78 7.73 -15.58
C SER A 87 10.57 8.07 -16.45
N ASP A 88 10.68 7.85 -17.75
CA ASP A 88 9.53 7.99 -18.64
C ASP A 88 8.50 6.86 -18.43
N GLU A 89 7.31 7.05 -19.01
CA GLU A 89 6.20 6.10 -18.90
C GLU A 89 6.56 4.70 -19.43
N SER A 90 7.34 4.62 -20.51
CA SER A 90 7.70 3.36 -21.16
C SER A 90 8.62 2.52 -20.27
N ALA A 91 9.66 3.14 -19.70
CA ALA A 91 10.57 2.51 -18.75
C ALA A 91 9.84 2.08 -17.46
N LEU A 92 8.86 2.87 -17.00
CA LEU A 92 8.03 2.51 -15.85
C LEU A 92 7.08 1.35 -16.15
N ILE A 93 6.57 1.24 -17.38
CA ILE A 93 5.79 0.07 -17.82
C ILE A 93 6.67 -1.19 -17.74
N ASP A 94 7.85 -1.19 -18.35
CA ASP A 94 8.77 -2.35 -18.31
C ASP A 94 9.11 -2.74 -16.87
N THR A 95 9.48 -1.74 -16.05
CA THR A 95 9.78 -1.94 -14.63
C THR A 95 8.58 -2.58 -13.91
N ALA A 96 7.39 -2.00 -14.03
CA ALA A 96 6.20 -2.51 -13.34
C ALA A 96 5.81 -3.93 -13.80
N GLN A 97 5.93 -4.25 -15.09
CA GLN A 97 5.67 -5.58 -15.63
C GLN A 97 6.65 -6.62 -15.08
N ARG A 98 7.95 -6.28 -15.02
CA ARG A 98 8.98 -7.14 -14.43
C ARG A 98 8.75 -7.38 -12.95
N LEU A 99 8.38 -6.32 -12.21
CA LEU A 99 8.07 -6.43 -10.79
C LEU A 99 6.85 -7.33 -10.54
N LEU A 100 5.74 -7.11 -11.26
CA LEU A 100 4.54 -7.95 -11.15
C LEU A 100 4.85 -9.41 -11.51
N GLY A 101 5.62 -9.63 -12.58
CA GLY A 101 6.02 -10.96 -13.03
C GLY A 101 6.82 -11.73 -11.97
N GLY A 102 7.49 -11.07 -11.03
CA GLY A 102 8.19 -11.73 -9.93
C GLY A 102 7.26 -12.44 -8.93
N TYR A 103 6.00 -12.00 -8.78
CA TYR A 103 5.00 -12.71 -7.97
C TYR A 103 4.31 -13.85 -8.71
N TYR A 104 4.10 -13.72 -10.02
CA TYR A 104 3.49 -14.79 -10.84
C TYR A 104 4.50 -15.87 -11.24
N ARG A 105 5.79 -15.52 -11.35
CA ARG A 105 6.89 -16.43 -11.69
C ARG A 105 8.02 -16.34 -10.65
N PRO A 106 7.85 -16.94 -9.45
CA PRO A 106 8.85 -16.93 -8.37
C PRO A 106 10.28 -17.30 -8.76
N GLN A 107 10.44 -18.13 -9.80
CA GLN A 107 11.74 -18.53 -10.34
C GLN A 107 12.54 -17.37 -10.96
N THR A 108 11.92 -16.22 -11.24
CA THR A 108 12.61 -15.04 -11.78
C THR A 108 13.20 -14.13 -10.69
N LEU A 109 12.88 -14.37 -9.42
CA LEU A 109 13.31 -13.50 -8.32
C LEU A 109 14.84 -13.37 -8.22
N ASP A 110 15.59 -14.43 -8.52
CA ASP A 110 17.07 -14.38 -8.50
C ASP A 110 17.64 -13.52 -9.64
N ALA A 111 16.97 -13.49 -10.79
CA ALA A 111 17.32 -12.59 -11.88
C ALA A 111 16.94 -11.15 -11.54
N LEU A 112 15.72 -10.92 -11.04
CA LEU A 112 15.26 -9.59 -10.61
C LEU A 112 16.18 -9.00 -9.53
N TYR A 113 16.63 -9.81 -8.57
CA TYR A 113 17.57 -9.36 -7.54
C TYR A 113 18.90 -8.89 -8.13
N ARG A 114 19.48 -9.66 -9.06
CA ARG A 114 20.70 -9.25 -9.78
C ARG A 114 20.51 -7.98 -10.61
N ASP A 115 19.32 -7.78 -11.15
CA ASP A 115 18.97 -6.61 -11.95
C ASP A 115 18.59 -5.38 -11.11
N GLY A 116 18.64 -5.46 -9.77
CA GLY A 116 18.22 -4.37 -8.88
C GLY A 116 16.71 -4.12 -8.83
N LEU A 117 15.91 -5.11 -9.27
CA LEU A 117 14.44 -5.12 -9.27
C LEU A 117 13.84 -6.06 -8.23
N ALA A 118 14.63 -6.49 -7.25
CA ALA A 118 14.12 -7.12 -6.04
C ALA A 118 14.83 -6.56 -4.81
N ALA A 119 14.10 -6.53 -3.70
CA ALA A 119 14.63 -6.27 -2.37
C ALA A 119 14.61 -7.56 -1.54
N SER A 120 15.31 -7.54 -0.41
CA SER A 120 15.33 -8.69 0.49
C SER A 120 15.29 -8.30 1.96
N LEU A 121 14.66 -9.16 2.77
CA LEU A 121 14.66 -9.08 4.24
C LEU A 121 15.33 -10.34 4.81
N PRO A 122 16.35 -10.24 5.68
CA PRO A 122 16.90 -11.40 6.38
C PRO A 122 15.82 -12.19 7.11
N LEU A 123 15.85 -13.52 6.97
CA LEU A 123 14.90 -14.41 7.65
C LEU A 123 14.97 -14.22 9.16
N ASP A 124 16.16 -14.01 9.73
CA ASP A 124 16.33 -13.80 11.16
C ASP A 124 15.67 -12.51 11.66
N ALA A 125 15.69 -11.44 10.86
CA ALA A 125 14.98 -10.21 11.17
C ALA A 125 13.46 -10.43 11.16
N TYR A 126 12.96 -11.22 10.20
CA TYR A 126 11.55 -11.61 10.17
C TYR A 126 11.16 -12.48 11.37
N LEU A 127 11.98 -13.48 11.69
CA LEU A 127 11.73 -14.38 12.83
C LEU A 127 11.78 -13.62 14.15
N HIS A 128 12.69 -12.67 14.33
CA HIS A 128 12.75 -11.83 15.53
C HIS A 128 11.42 -11.09 15.75
N TRP A 129 10.89 -10.46 14.70
CA TRP A 129 9.59 -9.81 14.76
C TRP A 129 8.45 -10.80 14.96
N PHE A 130 8.45 -11.93 14.23
CA PHE A 130 7.41 -12.95 14.28
C PHE A 130 7.30 -13.58 15.68
N GLU A 131 8.43 -13.86 16.32
CA GLU A 131 8.46 -14.46 17.67
C GLU A 131 8.04 -13.48 18.78
N ALA A 132 8.02 -12.18 18.52
CA ALA A 132 7.47 -11.17 19.43
C ALA A 132 5.94 -11.05 19.37
N LEU A 133 5.29 -11.74 18.42
CA LEU A 133 3.83 -11.74 18.32
C LEU A 133 3.19 -12.63 19.40
N PRO A 134 1.95 -12.31 19.80
CA PRO A 134 1.13 -13.20 20.63
C PRO A 134 1.09 -14.64 20.09
N ALA A 135 1.08 -15.62 21.00
CA ALA A 135 1.18 -17.03 20.66
C ALA A 135 0.04 -17.51 19.74
N ASP A 136 -1.19 -17.06 20.01
CA ASP A 136 -2.38 -17.35 19.22
C ASP A 136 -2.22 -16.91 17.76
N LEU A 137 -1.73 -15.69 17.50
CA LEU A 137 -1.48 -15.22 16.13
C LEU A 137 -0.38 -16.02 15.43
N ARG A 138 0.70 -16.37 16.16
CA ARG A 138 1.78 -17.20 15.60
C ARG A 138 1.27 -18.58 15.22
N GLU A 139 0.46 -19.20 16.08
CA GLU A 139 -0.13 -20.52 15.85
C GLU A 139 -1.11 -20.50 14.68
N GLU A 140 -1.97 -19.47 14.60
CA GLU A 140 -2.90 -19.26 13.49
C GLU A 140 -2.15 -19.19 12.15
N MET A 141 -1.11 -18.35 12.06
CA MET A 141 -0.29 -18.22 10.85
C MET A 141 0.46 -19.52 10.53
N ARG A 142 1.06 -20.18 11.52
CA ARG A 142 1.76 -21.46 11.32
C ARG A 142 0.82 -22.56 10.85
N ALA A 143 -0.40 -22.61 11.39
CA ALA A 143 -1.41 -23.58 10.97
C ALA A 143 -1.85 -23.34 9.52
N ARG A 144 -1.98 -22.07 9.10
CA ARG A 144 -2.43 -21.73 7.75
C ARG A 144 -1.34 -21.81 6.68
N TRP A 145 -0.12 -21.34 7.00
CA TRP A 145 0.97 -21.08 6.06
C TRP A 145 2.22 -21.93 6.29
N GLY A 146 2.31 -22.64 7.42
CA GLY A 146 3.45 -23.48 7.78
C GLY A 146 4.59 -22.73 8.47
N ASP A 147 5.79 -23.31 8.48
CA ASP A 147 6.97 -22.66 9.07
C ASP A 147 7.55 -21.62 8.09
N PRO A 148 7.69 -20.33 8.48
CA PRO A 148 8.31 -19.30 7.65
C PRO A 148 9.71 -19.68 7.16
N ARG A 149 10.45 -20.54 7.88
CA ARG A 149 11.78 -21.04 7.48
C ARG A 149 11.76 -21.92 6.22
N ARG A 150 10.58 -22.36 5.78
CA ARG A 150 10.39 -23.20 4.59
C ARG A 150 9.64 -22.47 3.48
N HIS A 151 9.44 -21.15 3.64
CA HIS A 151 8.65 -20.37 2.72
C HIS A 151 9.33 -20.30 1.33
N TRP A 152 8.53 -20.41 0.26
CA TRP A 152 9.02 -20.51 -1.13
C TRP A 152 9.78 -19.26 -1.60
N ALA A 153 9.52 -18.11 -0.98
CA ALA A 153 10.16 -16.83 -1.32
C ALA A 153 11.54 -16.66 -0.68
N LEU A 154 12.02 -17.64 0.09
CA LEU A 154 13.36 -17.63 0.64
C LEU A 154 14.40 -17.94 -0.44
N ARG A 155 15.48 -17.17 -0.44
CA ARG A 155 16.70 -17.42 -1.22
C ARG A 155 17.92 -17.34 -0.30
N ASP A 156 18.99 -18.00 -0.71
CA ASP A 156 20.30 -17.82 -0.08
C ASP A 156 21.02 -16.68 -0.80
N ILE A 157 21.34 -15.62 -0.06
CA ILE A 157 22.06 -14.45 -0.55
C ILE A 157 23.17 -14.17 0.45
N ASP A 158 24.42 -14.24 -0.02
CA ASP A 158 25.63 -14.04 0.78
C ASP A 158 25.70 -14.97 2.02
N GLY A 159 25.24 -16.23 1.87
CA GLY A 159 25.24 -17.23 2.95
C GLY A 159 24.14 -17.01 4.00
N GLN A 160 23.20 -16.10 3.75
CA GLN A 160 22.06 -15.84 4.63
C GLN A 160 20.75 -16.12 3.90
N ARG A 161 19.82 -16.77 4.59
CA ARG A 161 18.46 -16.95 4.07
C ARG A 161 17.67 -15.66 4.18
N ARG A 162 17.08 -15.19 3.08
CA ARG A 162 16.37 -13.92 3.00
C ARG A 162 15.07 -14.10 2.23
N PHE A 163 14.00 -13.44 2.67
CA PHE A 163 12.80 -13.26 1.85
C PHE A 163 13.15 -12.33 0.71
N VAL A 164 12.98 -12.78 -0.53
CA VAL A 164 13.22 -11.97 -1.73
C VAL A 164 11.88 -11.64 -2.39
N PHE A 165 11.70 -10.36 -2.75
CA PHE A 165 10.46 -9.89 -3.36
C PHE A 165 10.71 -8.74 -4.34
N PRO A 166 9.82 -8.55 -5.34
CA PRO A 166 10.00 -7.52 -6.34
C PRO A 166 9.91 -6.12 -5.74
N ALA A 167 10.93 -5.30 -6.00
CA ALA A 167 10.95 -3.88 -5.64
C ALA A 167 12.02 -3.16 -6.48
N ALA A 168 11.75 -1.93 -6.89
CA ALA A 168 12.68 -1.07 -7.61
C ALA A 168 12.99 0.17 -6.78
N ARG A 169 14.28 0.52 -6.67
CA ARG A 169 14.72 1.73 -5.96
C ARG A 169 14.96 2.87 -6.94
N LEU A 170 14.16 3.93 -6.82
CA LEU A 170 14.23 5.16 -7.62
C LEU A 170 14.78 6.30 -6.75
N GLY A 171 16.03 6.17 -6.30
CA GLY A 171 16.64 7.06 -5.30
C GLY A 171 16.12 6.75 -3.89
N ASN A 172 15.45 7.72 -3.26
CA ASN A 172 14.78 7.56 -1.97
C ASN A 172 13.30 7.16 -2.10
N LEU A 173 12.84 6.82 -3.31
CA LEU A 173 11.54 6.22 -3.55
C LEU A 173 11.69 4.71 -3.79
N LEU A 174 11.07 3.88 -2.96
CA LEU A 174 10.93 2.44 -3.19
C LEU A 174 9.61 2.18 -3.89
N LEU A 175 9.67 1.67 -5.12
CA LEU A 175 8.51 1.26 -5.90
C LEU A 175 8.31 -0.25 -5.79
N LEU A 176 7.13 -0.69 -5.40
CA LEU A 176 6.80 -2.11 -5.32
C LEU A 176 5.34 -2.38 -5.71
N PRO A 177 5.05 -3.51 -6.36
CA PRO A 177 3.68 -4.01 -6.45
C PRO A 177 3.19 -4.37 -5.03
N GLN A 178 1.90 -4.21 -4.78
CA GLN A 178 1.33 -4.71 -3.53
C GLN A 178 1.54 -6.22 -3.42
N PRO A 179 2.15 -6.73 -2.32
CA PRO A 179 2.36 -8.17 -2.16
C PRO A 179 1.02 -8.93 -2.11
N PRO A 180 0.99 -10.18 -2.59
CA PRO A 180 -0.19 -11.03 -2.47
C PRO A 180 -0.47 -11.33 -1.00
N ARG A 181 -1.73 -11.13 -0.58
CA ARG A 181 -2.15 -11.30 0.82
C ARG A 181 -1.99 -12.73 1.35
N ALA A 182 -2.23 -13.70 0.47
CA ALA A 182 -2.16 -15.14 0.74
C ALA A 182 -0.88 -15.77 0.19
N GLY A 183 0.19 -14.98 0.01
CA GLY A 183 1.49 -15.47 -0.46
C GLY A 183 1.57 -15.69 -1.97
N ARG A 184 0.46 -15.96 -2.68
CA ARG A 184 0.43 -16.05 -4.15
C ARG A 184 -0.70 -15.18 -4.75
N PRO A 185 -0.49 -14.59 -5.95
CA PRO A 185 -1.55 -13.86 -6.64
C PRO A 185 -2.81 -14.72 -6.85
N GLY A 186 -4.00 -14.13 -6.73
CA GLY A 186 -5.29 -14.80 -6.91
C GLY A 186 -5.77 -15.68 -5.74
N GLU A 187 -4.92 -16.03 -4.77
CA GLU A 187 -5.32 -16.86 -3.63
C GLU A 187 -6.01 -16.06 -2.53
N ALA A 188 -7.15 -16.59 -2.06
CA ALA A 188 -7.95 -16.08 -0.94
C ALA A 188 -8.19 -14.55 -0.94
N TYR A 189 -8.19 -13.89 -2.09
CA TYR A 189 -8.12 -12.43 -2.17
C TYR A 189 -9.27 -11.70 -1.44
N HIS A 190 -10.47 -12.28 -1.44
CA HIS A 190 -11.67 -11.72 -0.80
C HIS A 190 -12.01 -12.31 0.58
N ASP A 191 -11.20 -13.23 1.10
CA ASP A 191 -11.50 -13.89 2.37
C ASP A 191 -10.91 -13.12 3.55
N SER A 192 -11.70 -12.21 4.13
CA SER A 192 -11.28 -11.37 5.25
C SER A 192 -10.93 -12.13 6.54
N ALA A 193 -11.17 -13.45 6.62
CA ALA A 193 -10.79 -14.25 7.78
C ALA A 193 -9.38 -14.84 7.66
N VAL A 194 -8.80 -14.89 6.46
CA VAL A 194 -7.49 -15.49 6.24
C VAL A 194 -6.38 -14.58 6.80
N PRO A 195 -5.50 -15.06 7.69
CA PRO A 195 -4.38 -14.26 8.19
C PRO A 195 -3.38 -13.94 7.07
N PRO A 196 -2.65 -12.82 7.14
CA PRO A 196 -1.64 -12.49 6.14
C PRO A 196 -0.55 -13.55 6.06
N ASP A 197 -0.07 -13.81 4.85
CA ASP A 197 1.07 -14.71 4.60
C ASP A 197 2.40 -14.13 5.13
N HIS A 198 3.38 -15.02 5.35
CA HIS A 198 4.71 -14.64 5.81
C HIS A 198 5.45 -13.69 4.87
N LEU A 199 5.36 -13.88 3.55
CA LEU A 199 5.96 -12.95 2.57
C LEU A 199 5.33 -11.57 2.65
N TYR A 200 4.00 -11.52 2.80
CA TYR A 200 3.26 -10.27 2.93
C TYR A 200 3.79 -9.46 4.11
N LEU A 201 3.89 -10.09 5.29
CA LEU A 201 4.39 -9.46 6.50
C LEU A 201 5.87 -9.06 6.39
N ALA A 202 6.71 -9.91 5.78
CA ALA A 202 8.13 -9.61 5.54
C ALA A 202 8.31 -8.37 4.64
N VAL A 203 7.49 -8.21 3.60
CA VAL A 203 7.54 -7.02 2.72
C VAL A 203 7.22 -5.75 3.51
N TYR A 204 6.17 -5.75 4.34
CA TYR A 204 5.84 -4.57 5.15
C TYR A 204 6.89 -4.30 6.22
N GLN A 205 7.42 -5.32 6.88
CA GLN A 205 8.53 -5.15 7.82
C GLN A 205 9.75 -4.53 7.13
N PHE A 206 10.11 -5.01 5.94
CA PHE A 206 11.17 -4.40 5.15
C PHE A 206 10.86 -2.94 4.86
N VAL A 207 9.65 -2.59 4.43
CA VAL A 207 9.29 -1.19 4.16
C VAL A 207 9.50 -0.30 5.40
N ARG A 208 9.09 -0.76 6.60
CA ARG A 208 9.21 0.00 7.85
C ARG A 208 10.64 0.10 8.37
N GLU A 209 11.37 -1.02 8.35
CA GLU A 209 12.60 -1.22 9.12
C GLU A 209 13.82 -1.43 8.21
N GLY A 210 13.69 -2.23 7.15
CA GLY A 210 14.78 -2.53 6.21
C GLY A 210 15.11 -1.38 5.26
N PHE A 211 14.09 -0.82 4.63
CA PHE A 211 14.17 0.40 3.82
C PHE A 211 14.07 1.66 4.69
N GLY A 212 13.38 1.57 5.84
CA GLY A 212 13.22 2.71 6.74
C GLY A 212 12.34 3.82 6.17
N ALA A 213 11.22 3.47 5.53
CA ALA A 213 10.30 4.44 4.96
C ALA A 213 9.80 5.43 6.03
N ASP A 214 9.79 6.72 5.70
CA ASP A 214 9.15 7.76 6.50
C ASP A 214 7.64 7.87 6.18
N ALA A 215 7.22 7.37 5.01
CA ALA A 215 5.83 7.28 4.60
C ALA A 215 5.59 6.18 3.56
N LEU A 216 4.41 5.57 3.60
CA LEU A 216 3.88 4.64 2.61
C LEU A 216 2.79 5.31 1.76
N ILE A 217 2.83 5.09 0.45
CA ILE A 217 1.84 5.56 -0.51
C ILE A 217 1.18 4.34 -1.15
N HIS A 218 -0.11 4.13 -0.91
CA HIS A 218 -0.87 3.16 -1.69
C HIS A 218 -1.45 3.85 -2.92
N PHE A 219 -1.01 3.40 -4.08
CA PHE A 219 -1.26 4.07 -5.34
C PHE A 219 -2.28 3.30 -6.19
N GLY A 220 -3.33 4.00 -6.63
CA GLY A 220 -4.35 3.46 -7.54
C GLY A 220 -5.69 3.13 -6.88
N THR A 221 -5.70 2.62 -5.64
CA THR A 221 -6.92 2.28 -4.89
C THR A 221 -6.64 2.30 -3.37
N HIS A 222 -7.09 1.28 -2.62
CA HIS A 222 -6.72 0.98 -1.23
C HIS A 222 -5.52 0.02 -1.22
N GLY A 223 -4.91 -0.10 -0.04
CA GLY A 223 -4.00 -1.17 0.24
C GLY A 223 -4.77 -2.36 0.82
N THR A 224 -4.33 -3.58 0.50
CA THR A 224 -4.94 -4.81 1.02
C THR A 224 -4.78 -4.99 2.52
N GLN A 225 -3.87 -4.27 3.17
CA GLN A 225 -3.65 -4.38 4.62
C GLN A 225 -4.83 -3.89 5.43
N GLU A 226 -5.62 -2.94 4.90
CA GLU A 226 -6.86 -2.46 5.53
C GLU A 226 -7.94 -3.55 5.64
N TRP A 227 -7.78 -4.63 4.87
CA TRP A 227 -8.73 -5.73 4.75
C TRP A 227 -8.23 -7.01 5.41
N LEU A 228 -7.14 -6.94 6.17
CA LEU A 228 -6.68 -8.05 6.99
C LEU A 228 -7.62 -8.29 8.17
N PRO A 229 -7.66 -9.52 8.72
CA PRO A 229 -8.54 -9.84 9.84
C PRO A 229 -8.31 -8.90 11.02
N GLY A 230 -9.39 -8.41 11.63
CA GLY A 230 -9.34 -7.44 12.70
C GLY A 230 -10.68 -6.74 12.92
N LYS A 231 -10.73 -5.77 13.83
CA LYS A 231 -11.96 -5.02 14.10
C LYS A 231 -12.37 -4.15 12.92
N ASP A 232 -13.68 -4.05 12.69
CA ASP A 232 -14.22 -3.24 11.59
C ASP A 232 -13.99 -1.72 11.76
N ARG A 233 -13.87 -1.25 13.00
CA ARG A 233 -13.64 0.13 13.43
C ARG A 233 -12.90 0.16 14.75
N GLY A 234 -12.12 1.21 15.00
CA GLY A 234 -11.36 1.35 16.25
C GLY A 234 -10.40 0.18 16.42
N LEU A 235 -9.55 -0.02 15.41
CA LEU A 235 -8.61 -1.14 15.35
C LEU A 235 -7.82 -1.25 16.66
N ALA A 236 -7.67 -2.48 17.14
CA ALA A 236 -6.75 -2.76 18.22
C ALA A 236 -5.32 -2.75 17.68
N VAL A 237 -4.34 -2.30 18.48
CA VAL A 237 -2.91 -2.52 18.16
C VAL A 237 -2.57 -3.98 17.89
N GLY A 238 -3.41 -4.89 18.40
CA GLY A 238 -3.32 -6.32 18.16
C GLY A 238 -3.79 -6.80 16.78
N ASP A 239 -4.58 -6.00 16.07
CA ASP A 239 -5.19 -6.39 14.80
C ASP A 239 -4.16 -6.37 13.67
N TYR A 240 -4.27 -7.33 12.74
CA TYR A 240 -3.32 -7.47 11.63
C TYR A 240 -3.10 -6.18 10.81
N PRO A 241 -4.11 -5.34 10.49
CA PRO A 241 -3.89 -4.09 9.77
C PRO A 241 -2.90 -3.15 10.47
N LEU A 242 -3.05 -2.94 11.79
CA LEU A 242 -2.15 -2.07 12.55
C LEU A 242 -0.80 -2.74 12.77
N ARG A 243 -0.73 -4.04 13.05
CA ARG A 243 0.55 -4.75 13.19
C ARG A 243 1.39 -4.75 11.92
N THR A 244 0.73 -4.81 10.78
CA THR A 244 1.38 -4.79 9.46
C THR A 244 1.97 -3.40 9.16
N LEU A 245 1.27 -2.33 9.52
CA LEU A 245 1.75 -0.96 9.27
C LEU A 245 2.65 -0.40 10.36
N GLY A 246 2.47 -0.85 11.61
CA GLY A 246 3.05 -0.22 12.79
C GLY A 246 2.63 1.25 12.88
N ASP A 247 3.63 2.11 13.03
CA ASP A 247 3.52 3.56 13.16
C ASP A 247 3.65 4.30 11.82
N LEU A 248 3.86 3.58 10.71
CA LEU A 248 4.16 4.16 9.40
C LEU A 248 2.99 5.02 8.88
N PRO A 249 3.22 6.32 8.58
CA PRO A 249 2.19 7.16 7.96
C PRO A 249 1.83 6.65 6.56
N VAL A 250 0.53 6.49 6.30
CA VAL A 250 0.02 5.99 5.02
C VAL A 250 -0.76 7.06 4.27
N PHE A 251 -0.47 7.24 2.98
CA PHE A 251 -1.13 8.17 2.08
C PHE A 251 -1.81 7.43 0.94
N TYR A 252 -3.00 7.91 0.57
CA TYR A 252 -3.81 7.33 -0.51
C TYR A 252 -4.21 8.38 -1.54
N PRO A 253 -3.52 8.44 -2.69
CA PRO A 253 -3.99 9.18 -3.84
C PRO A 253 -5.19 8.46 -4.48
N TYR A 254 -6.40 8.81 -4.03
CA TYR A 254 -7.64 8.25 -4.57
C TYR A 254 -8.24 9.07 -5.70
N ILE A 255 -8.85 8.38 -6.67
CA ILE A 255 -9.73 8.98 -7.67
C ILE A 255 -11.06 9.34 -6.99
N ARG A 256 -11.54 10.57 -7.22
CA ARG A 256 -12.75 11.12 -6.57
C ARG A 256 -14.07 10.39 -6.91
N THR A 257 -14.10 9.51 -7.92
CA THR A 257 -15.33 8.84 -8.39
C THR A 257 -15.60 7.51 -7.69
N THR A 258 -14.58 6.83 -7.18
CA THR A 258 -14.73 5.63 -6.36
C THR A 258 -14.97 6.03 -4.91
N LEU A 259 -16.20 6.37 -4.57
CA LEU A 259 -16.63 6.39 -3.17
C LEU A 259 -16.61 4.94 -2.64
N ALA A 260 -15.45 4.47 -2.20
CA ALA A 260 -15.38 3.31 -1.35
C ALA A 260 -16.14 3.64 -0.06
N ARG A 261 -17.30 3.00 0.13
CA ARG A 261 -18.20 3.19 1.27
C ARG A 261 -17.53 2.96 2.65
N ARG A 262 -16.29 2.44 2.67
CA ARG A 262 -15.51 2.15 3.88
C ARG A 262 -14.29 3.07 4.11
N SER A 263 -13.67 3.66 3.08
CA SER A 263 -12.48 4.54 3.27
C SER A 263 -12.82 5.80 4.07
N ARG A 264 -14.06 6.30 3.94
CA ARG A 264 -14.59 7.39 4.78
C ARG A 264 -14.88 6.99 6.23
N ARG A 265 -15.04 5.70 6.53
CA ARG A 265 -15.27 5.18 7.89
C ARG A 265 -13.98 4.70 8.57
N ALA A 266 -12.93 4.44 7.78
CA ALA A 266 -11.58 4.11 8.24
C ALA A 266 -10.61 5.31 8.29
N GLY A 267 -11.07 6.56 8.01
CA GLY A 267 -10.33 7.78 8.35
C GLY A 267 -9.89 8.70 7.21
N ALA A 268 -10.21 8.42 5.94
CA ALA A 268 -9.80 9.28 4.82
C ALA A 268 -10.94 10.21 4.35
N GLY A 269 -10.82 11.52 4.61
CA GLY A 269 -11.71 12.55 4.09
C GLY A 269 -10.96 13.81 3.63
N ALA A 270 -11.23 14.28 2.41
CA ALA A 270 -10.80 15.59 1.93
C ALA A 270 -11.89 16.30 1.10
N ARG A 271 -11.87 17.64 1.21
CA ARG A 271 -12.86 18.62 0.71
C ARG A 271 -12.81 18.83 -0.81
N SER A 272 -13.96 19.27 -1.33
CA SER A 272 -14.26 19.57 -2.73
C SER A 272 -13.57 20.84 -3.26
N PRO A 273 -12.98 20.84 -4.47
CA PRO A 273 -12.90 22.03 -5.30
C PRO A 273 -14.25 22.24 -6.02
N SER A 274 -14.76 23.47 -5.99
CA SER A 274 -15.97 23.89 -6.70
C SER A 274 -15.89 23.52 -8.17
N ALA A 275 -16.87 22.75 -8.65
CA ALA A 275 -17.02 22.47 -10.07
C ALA A 275 -17.38 23.78 -10.80
N THR A 276 -16.52 24.21 -11.72
CA THR A 276 -16.83 25.27 -12.67
C THR A 276 -18.02 24.81 -13.52
N ARG A 277 -19.15 25.47 -13.32
CA ARG A 277 -20.39 25.25 -14.08
C ARG A 277 -20.09 25.60 -15.55
N ARG A 278 -19.97 24.60 -16.41
CA ARG A 278 -19.89 24.82 -17.87
C ARG A 278 -21.14 25.58 -18.30
N ARG A 279 -20.98 26.85 -18.66
CA ARG A 279 -22.00 27.63 -19.36
C ARG A 279 -22.26 26.93 -20.70
N ARG A 280 -23.52 26.53 -20.94
CA ARG A 280 -23.99 26.18 -22.27
C ARG A 280 -23.93 27.43 -23.14
N SER A 281 -23.19 27.38 -24.24
CA SER A 281 -23.26 28.35 -25.33
C SER A 281 -24.53 28.10 -26.15
N PRO A 282 -25.29 29.13 -26.56
CA PRO A 282 -26.47 28.97 -27.40
C PRO A 282 -26.06 28.69 -28.86
N ARG A 283 -26.74 27.74 -29.51
CA ARG A 283 -26.68 27.55 -30.97
C ARG A 283 -27.58 28.60 -31.65
N PRO A 284 -27.15 29.25 -32.74
CA PRO A 284 -28.02 30.06 -33.59
C PRO A 284 -28.58 29.24 -34.77
N GLY A 285 -29.80 29.58 -35.19
CA GLY A 285 -30.53 29.01 -36.34
C GLY A 285 -31.99 28.76 -35.97
N CYS A 286 -32.91 29.72 -36.16
CA CYS A 286 -33.74 29.92 -37.37
C CYS A 286 -34.20 28.58 -37.98
N THR A 287 -35.47 28.29 -38.25
CA THR A 287 -36.74 29.07 -38.22
C THR A 287 -37.87 28.04 -38.31
N THR A 288 -39.00 28.39 -37.73
CA THR A 288 -40.37 27.88 -37.90
C THR A 288 -40.66 27.25 -39.28
N ASN A 289 -41.22 26.03 -39.29
CA ASN A 289 -42.49 25.78 -39.98
C ASN A 289 -43.20 24.48 -39.53
N CYS A 290 -44.51 24.64 -39.37
CA CYS A 290 -45.54 23.68 -38.95
C CYS A 290 -45.88 22.63 -40.02
N ALA A 291 -46.46 21.50 -39.54
CA ALA A 291 -47.50 20.66 -40.19
C ALA A 291 -47.08 19.91 -41.48
N THR A 292 -47.47 18.67 -41.80
CA THR A 292 -48.59 17.80 -41.40
C THR A 292 -48.35 16.38 -41.94
N CYS A 293 -49.12 15.42 -41.41
CA CYS A 293 -49.27 14.02 -41.83
C CYS A 293 -49.75 13.79 -43.28
N THR A 294 -49.79 12.48 -43.64
CA THR A 294 -50.28 11.79 -44.86
C THR A 294 -49.21 11.66 -45.96
N SER A 295 -48.84 10.46 -46.43
CA SER A 295 -49.65 9.27 -46.77
C SER A 295 -48.96 7.97 -46.33
#